data_AF-A0A522UMC7-F1
#
_entry.id   AF-A0A522UMC7-F1
#
_cell.length_a   1.000
_cell.length_b   1.000
_cell.length_c   1.000
_cell.angle_alpha   90.00
_cell.angle_beta   90.00
_cell.angle_gamma   90.00
#
_symmetry.space_group_name_H-M   'P 1'
#
loop_
_entity.id
_entity.type
_entity.pdbx_description
1 polymer ?
#
loop_
_entity_poly.entity_id
_entity_poly.type
_entity_poly.pdbx_seq_one_letter_code
_entity_poly.pdbx_strand_id
1 'polypeptide(L)'
;MSEMSEMIRKMGLFSVGVISLTQEKAEEFTQEMIKKGEMSREEGKKFVREVLSEKEKQVKDLEDKINDKVENVMKKSGVVMKSDISALEKKIEELEKTIQSLSKK
;
A
#
# COMPACT_ATOMS: atom_id res chain seq x y z
N MET A 1 26.17 -15.75 17.53
CA MET A 1 26.55 -15.59 16.12
C MET A 1 26.47 -14.11 15.82
N SER A 2 27.58 -13.53 15.42
CA SER A 2 27.89 -12.11 15.52
C SER A 2 26.97 -11.26 14.64
N GLU A 3 26.58 -10.07 15.11
CA GLU A 3 25.79 -9.11 14.34
C GLU A 3 26.37 -8.79 12.95
N MET A 4 27.69 -9.00 12.79
CA MET A 4 28.40 -8.97 11.51
C MET A 4 27.82 -9.92 10.47
N SER A 5 27.45 -11.16 10.84
CA SER A 5 26.84 -12.11 9.90
C SER A 5 25.45 -11.68 9.47
N GLU A 6 24.71 -11.05 10.36
CA GLU A 6 23.38 -10.52 10.06
C GLU A 6 23.47 -9.28 9.16
N MET A 7 24.46 -8.42 9.42
CA MET A 7 24.77 -7.26 8.60
C MET A 7 25.28 -7.63 7.21
N ILE A 8 26.11 -8.68 7.07
CA ILE A 8 26.57 -9.20 5.78
C ILE A 8 25.43 -9.84 5.00
N ARG A 9 24.54 -10.59 5.65
CA ARG A 9 23.35 -11.18 5.02
C ARG A 9 22.41 -10.08 4.51
N LYS A 10 22.23 -9.01 5.29
CA LYS A 10 21.53 -7.79 4.89
C LYS A 10 22.25 -7.11 3.72
N MET A 11 23.56 -6.85 3.80
CA MET A 11 24.36 -6.21 2.74
C MET A 11 24.39 -6.99 1.42
N GLY A 12 24.41 -8.32 1.46
CA GLY A 12 24.30 -9.18 0.28
C GLY A 12 22.98 -8.94 -0.46
N LEU A 13 21.87 -8.81 0.28
CA LEU A 13 20.56 -8.48 -0.28
C LEU A 13 20.50 -7.02 -0.79
N PHE A 14 21.26 -6.10 -0.19
CA PHE A 14 21.36 -4.71 -0.65
C PHE A 14 22.20 -4.54 -1.93
N SER A 15 23.14 -5.44 -2.23
CA SER A 15 23.94 -5.41 -3.48
C SER A 15 23.09 -5.65 -4.74
N VAL A 16 21.94 -6.31 -4.58
CA VAL A 16 20.93 -6.48 -5.63
C VAL A 16 20.02 -5.24 -5.72
N GLY A 17 20.09 -4.33 -4.75
CA GLY A 17 19.19 -3.19 -4.62
C GLY A 17 17.82 -3.64 -4.12
N VAL A 18 17.34 -3.01 -3.04
CA VAL A 18 15.99 -3.28 -2.48
C VAL A 18 14.89 -3.10 -3.53
N ILE A 19 15.16 -2.29 -4.57
CA ILE A 19 14.26 -2.03 -5.70
C ILE A 19 14.23 -3.20 -6.71
N SER A 20 15.27 -4.04 -6.78
CA SER A 20 15.36 -5.16 -7.74
C SER A 20 14.94 -6.51 -7.15
N LEU A 21 14.45 -6.56 -5.90
CA LEU A 21 13.92 -7.77 -5.29
C LEU A 21 12.61 -8.17 -5.99
N THR A 22 12.74 -8.94 -7.07
CA THR A 22 11.64 -9.55 -7.80
C THR A 22 11.44 -11.00 -7.34
N GLN A 23 10.28 -11.58 -7.66
CA GLN A 23 10.04 -13.00 -7.41
C GLN A 23 11.13 -13.87 -8.05
N GLU A 24 11.49 -13.59 -9.30
CA GLU A 24 12.54 -14.29 -10.04
C GLU A 24 13.90 -14.20 -9.33
N LYS A 25 14.28 -13.01 -8.81
CA LYS A 25 15.52 -12.83 -8.07
C LYS A 25 15.50 -13.52 -6.70
N ALA A 26 14.36 -13.54 -6.02
CA ALA A 26 14.20 -14.28 -4.77
C ALA A 26 14.30 -15.80 -4.99
N GLU A 27 13.74 -16.31 -6.09
CA GLU A 27 13.83 -17.71 -6.50
C GLU A 27 15.27 -18.08 -6.89
N GLU A 28 15.95 -17.26 -7.69
CA GLU A 28 17.35 -17.45 -8.09
C GLU A 28 18.27 -17.50 -6.86
N PHE A 29 18.15 -16.51 -5.97
CA PHE A 29 18.89 -16.47 -4.70
C PHE A 29 18.64 -17.73 -3.86
N THR A 30 17.39 -18.13 -3.74
CA THR A 30 17.02 -19.34 -3.00
C THR A 30 17.66 -20.59 -3.58
N GLN A 31 17.65 -20.74 -4.91
CA GLN A 31 18.28 -21.88 -5.59
C GLN A 31 19.79 -21.92 -5.39
N GLU A 32 20.47 -20.77 -5.40
CA GLU A 32 21.89 -20.70 -5.11
C GLU A 32 22.22 -21.11 -3.67
N MET A 33 21.44 -20.63 -2.70
CA MET A 33 21.65 -20.97 -1.28
C MET A 33 21.42 -22.46 -1.02
N ILE A 34 20.44 -23.08 -1.71
CA ILE A 34 20.21 -24.52 -1.65
C ILE A 34 21.39 -25.30 -2.25
N LYS A 35 21.91 -24.86 -3.41
CA LYS A 35 23.08 -25.50 -4.06
C LYS A 35 24.34 -25.42 -3.20
N LYS A 36 24.53 -24.32 -2.48
CA LYS A 36 25.66 -24.13 -1.54
C LYS A 36 25.48 -24.93 -0.23
N GLY A 37 24.32 -25.54 0.00
CA GLY A 37 23.98 -26.24 1.23
C GLY A 37 23.71 -25.31 2.42
N GLU A 38 23.57 -24.00 2.17
CA GLU A 38 23.35 -22.96 3.19
C GLU A 38 21.86 -22.77 3.52
N MET A 39 20.98 -23.41 2.76
CA MET A 39 19.52 -23.35 2.94
C MET A 39 18.88 -24.67 2.50
N SER A 40 17.91 -25.16 3.26
CA SER A 40 17.10 -26.29 2.85
C SER A 40 16.02 -25.90 1.82
N ARG A 41 15.51 -26.87 1.06
CA ARG A 41 14.40 -26.62 0.11
C ARG A 41 13.15 -26.06 0.78
N GLU A 42 12.88 -26.46 2.02
CA GLU A 42 11.73 -25.99 2.80
C GLU A 42 11.92 -24.51 3.21
N GLU A 43 13.09 -24.16 3.73
CA GLU A 43 13.43 -22.76 4.08
C GLU A 43 13.38 -21.85 2.86
N GLY A 44 13.86 -22.32 1.71
CA GLY A 44 13.79 -21.59 0.45
C GLY A 44 12.37 -21.27 0.00
N LYS A 45 11.49 -22.27 0.02
CA LYS A 45 10.06 -22.06 -0.30
C LYS A 45 9.38 -21.10 0.68
N LYS A 46 9.81 -21.10 1.94
CA LYS A 46 9.28 -20.16 2.95
C LYS A 46 9.77 -18.74 2.67
N PHE A 47 11.05 -18.55 2.38
CA PHE A 47 11.64 -17.26 2.05
C PHE A 47 10.95 -16.60 0.84
N VAL A 48 10.76 -17.33 -0.26
CA VAL A 48 10.08 -16.78 -1.46
C VAL A 48 8.65 -16.33 -1.13
N ARG A 49 7.92 -17.12 -0.33
CA ARG A 49 6.56 -16.76 0.10
C ARG A 49 6.52 -15.53 1.00
N GLU A 50 7.47 -15.40 1.92
CA GLU A 50 7.58 -14.23 2.80
C GLU A 50 7.86 -12.96 1.98
N VAL A 51 8.77 -13.02 1.00
CA VAL A 51 9.06 -11.89 0.11
C VAL A 51 7.82 -11.47 -0.69
N LEU A 52 7.06 -12.44 -1.24
CA LEU A 52 5.83 -12.15 -1.96
C LEU A 52 4.75 -11.54 -1.06
N SER A 53 4.55 -12.09 0.14
CA SER A 53 3.55 -11.59 1.09
C SER A 53 3.89 -10.19 1.60
N GLU A 54 5.16 -9.92 1.92
CA GLU A 54 5.61 -8.58 2.33
C GLU A 54 5.48 -7.57 1.19
N LYS A 55 5.67 -8.00 -0.06
CA LYS A 55 5.43 -7.13 -1.23
C LYS A 55 3.96 -6.75 -1.35
N GLU A 56 3.05 -7.72 -1.26
CA GLU A 56 1.60 -7.47 -1.33
C GLU A 56 1.15 -6.49 -0.24
N LYS A 57 1.64 -6.68 0.99
CA LYS A 57 1.36 -5.78 2.11
C LYS A 57 1.90 -4.37 1.87
N GLN A 58 3.14 -4.24 1.39
CA GLN A 58 3.74 -2.94 1.08
C GLN A 58 3.01 -2.20 -0.03
N VAL A 59 2.55 -2.92 -1.06
CA VAL A 59 1.75 -2.33 -2.14
C VAL A 59 0.43 -1.79 -1.59
N LYS A 60 -0.28 -2.57 -0.78
CA LYS A 60 -1.54 -2.14 -0.16
C LYS A 60 -1.36 -0.92 0.75
N ASP A 61 -0.37 -0.96 1.64
CA ASP A 61 -0.08 0.16 2.53
C ASP A 61 0.31 1.43 1.75
N LEU A 62 0.96 1.28 0.58
CA LEU A 62 1.29 2.38 -0.30
C LEU A 62 0.05 2.93 -1.02
N GLU A 63 -0.81 2.05 -1.54
CA GLU A 63 -2.10 2.44 -2.15
C GLU A 63 -2.97 3.23 -1.17
N ASP A 64 -3.10 2.75 0.07
CA ASP A 64 -3.86 3.43 1.12
C ASP A 64 -3.27 4.83 1.41
N LYS A 65 -1.94 4.94 1.55
CA LYS A 65 -1.27 6.23 1.76
C LYS A 65 -1.44 7.18 0.58
N ILE A 66 -1.42 6.67 -0.66
CA ILE A 66 -1.64 7.48 -1.86
C ILE A 66 -3.08 7.98 -1.88
N ASN A 67 -4.06 7.11 -1.63
CA ASN A 67 -5.48 7.47 -1.57
C ASN A 67 -5.72 8.56 -0.52
N ASP A 68 -5.21 8.38 0.70
CA ASP A 68 -5.30 9.37 1.77
C ASP A 68 -4.65 10.70 1.36
N LYS A 69 -3.48 10.65 0.73
CA LYS A 69 -2.78 11.87 0.28
C LYS A 69 -3.57 12.59 -0.79
N VAL A 70 -4.09 11.87 -1.78
CA VAL A 70 -4.91 12.43 -2.86
C VAL A 70 -6.20 13.04 -2.31
N GLU A 71 -6.90 12.33 -1.42
CA GLU A 71 -8.10 12.84 -0.77
C GLU A 71 -7.81 14.12 0.02
N ASN A 72 -6.73 14.15 0.80
CA ASN A 72 -6.31 15.32 1.55
C ASN A 72 -5.93 16.50 0.64
N VAL A 73 -5.28 16.25 -0.50
CA VAL A 73 -4.95 17.28 -1.48
C VAL A 73 -6.24 17.83 -2.11
N MET A 74 -7.18 16.96 -2.49
CA MET A 74 -8.47 17.38 -3.06
C MET A 74 -9.30 18.21 -2.08
N LYS A 75 -9.33 17.82 -0.79
CA LYS A 75 -9.97 18.62 0.27
C LYS A 75 -9.33 20.00 0.45
N LYS A 76 -8.02 20.13 0.24
CA LYS A 76 -7.26 21.38 0.44
C LYS A 76 -7.16 22.25 -0.81
N SER A 77 -7.38 21.70 -2.01
CA SER A 77 -7.22 22.42 -3.28
C SER A 77 -8.44 23.27 -3.66
N GLY A 78 -9.51 23.25 -2.85
CA GLY A 78 -10.75 23.96 -3.15
C GLY A 78 -11.59 23.30 -4.24
N VAL A 79 -11.27 22.05 -4.61
CA VAL A 79 -12.08 21.26 -5.55
C VAL A 79 -13.32 20.74 -4.82
N VAL A 80 -14.50 21.15 -5.29
CA VAL A 80 -15.79 20.71 -4.76
C VAL A 80 -15.97 19.22 -5.05
N MET A 81 -16.15 18.40 -4.01
CA MET A 81 -16.45 16.97 -4.17
C MET A 81 -17.93 16.78 -4.51
N LYS A 82 -18.27 15.66 -5.17
CA LYS A 82 -19.68 15.30 -5.41
C LYS A 82 -20.51 15.27 -4.12
N SER A 83 -19.90 14.84 -3.01
CA SER A 83 -20.53 14.84 -1.69
C SER A 83 -20.97 16.25 -1.25
N ASP A 84 -20.18 17.27 -1.56
CA ASP A 84 -20.48 18.65 -1.19
C ASP A 84 -21.67 19.18 -1.99
N ILE A 85 -21.76 18.82 -3.29
CA ILE A 85 -22.89 19.14 -4.15
C ILE A 85 -24.17 18.45 -3.64
N SER A 86 -24.12 17.16 -3.35
CA SER A 86 -25.29 16.44 -2.82
C SER A 86 -25.74 16.95 -1.45
N ALA A 87 -24.81 17.43 -0.62
CA ALA A 87 -25.16 18.08 0.65
C ALA A 87 -25.86 19.43 0.43
N LEU A 88 -25.44 20.20 -0.59
CA LEU A 88 -26.11 21.44 -0.98
C LEU A 88 -27.51 21.18 -1.57
N GLU A 89 -27.66 20.19 -2.45
CA GLU A 89 -28.95 19.79 -3.03
C GLU A 89 -29.97 19.45 -1.94
N LYS A 90 -29.57 18.64 -0.94
CA LYS A 90 -30.46 18.33 0.20
C LYS A 90 -30.88 19.56 0.99
N LYS A 91 -29.95 20.49 1.25
CA LYS A 91 -30.28 21.75 1.93
C LYS A 91 -31.25 22.60 1.12
N ILE A 92 -31.09 22.63 -0.20
CA ILE A 92 -32.00 23.34 -1.10
C ILE A 92 -33.39 22.72 -1.04
N GLU A 93 -33.51 21.39 -1.13
CA GLU A 93 -34.81 20.70 -1.01
C GLU A 93 -35.50 20.96 0.34
N GLU A 94 -34.74 20.98 1.44
CA GLU A 94 -35.28 21.30 2.77
C GLU A 94 -35.81 22.74 2.82
N LEU A 95 -35.03 23.70 2.31
CA LEU A 95 -35.45 25.10 2.24
C LEU A 95 -36.69 25.28 1.36
N GLU A 96 -36.75 24.61 0.20
CA GLU A 96 -37.92 24.64 -0.69
C GLU A 96 -39.17 24.12 0.02
N LYS A 97 -39.07 23.01 0.76
CA LYS A 97 -40.18 22.47 1.57
C LYS A 97 -40.62 23.45 2.65
N THR A 98 -39.68 24.07 3.36
CA THR A 98 -39.98 25.09 4.38
C THR A 98 -40.70 26.29 3.75
N ILE A 99 -40.20 26.83 2.64
CA ILE A 99 -40.82 27.96 1.95
C ILE A 99 -42.23 27.60 1.47
N GLN A 100 -42.43 26.42 0.87
CA GLN A 100 -43.77 25.97 0.45
C GLN A 100 -44.75 25.84 1.63
N SER A 101 -44.28 25.36 2.79
CA SER A 101 -45.12 25.26 3.99
C SER A 101 -45.50 26.63 4.57
N LEU A 102 -44.61 27.62 4.48
CA LEU A 102 -44.86 29.00 4.90
C LEU A 102 -45.78 29.74 3.94
N SER A 103 -45.66 29.48 2.63
CA SER A 103 -46.51 30.09 1.59
C SER A 103 -47.93 29.51 1.53
N LYS A 104 -48.19 28.37 2.17
CA LYS A 104 -49.52 27.73 2.25
C LYS A 104 -50.29 28.09 3.52
N LYS A 105 -49.73 28.96 4.37
CA LYS A 105 -50.43 29.62 5.49
C LYS A 105 -50.86 31.02 5.08
#